data_AF-A0A6J8E5D6-F1
#
_entry.id   AF-A0A6J8E5D6-F1
#
_cell.length_a   1.000
_cell.length_b   1.000
_cell.length_c   1.000
_cell.angle_alpha   90.00
_cell.angle_beta   90.00
_cell.angle_gamma   90.00
#
_symmetry.space_group_name_H-M   'P 1'
#
loop_
_entity.id
_entity.type
_entity.pdbx_description
1 polymer ?
#
loop_
_entity_poly.entity_id
_entity_poly.type
_entity_poly.pdbx_seq_one_letter_code
_entity_poly.pdbx_strand_id
1 'polypeptide(L)'
;MQGKHNVKKRAQKEDNVQPPRKRQRTEDVDQLPEERVRNAREKSSLTTTALNDGVENIQLQPSNNEERYDLMLFFKEKYVDIVQILEDRLLRNNIKFYLSVHVKMIKYSPDGKYDEAEPHFNSKVSTILQSGASEIPHELNKGFQKVFISFEEFIKNGSGWQLEEVLQLDLCVTKYKPLKGGSYLELPTSLKRLNCILNIQNLDNKYFFYGLFFQVCITFNEIQKM
;
A
#
# COMPACT_ATOMS: atom_id res chain seq x y z
N MET A 1 92.49 -7.65 -60.36
CA MET A 1 91.46 -8.61 -60.82
C MET A 1 90.80 -9.25 -59.60
N GLN A 2 89.46 -9.20 -59.59
CA GLN A 2 88.45 -10.08 -58.98
C GLN A 2 88.69 -10.86 -57.66
N GLY A 3 87.64 -10.87 -56.83
CA GLY A 3 87.28 -12.03 -55.98
C GLY A 3 86.92 -11.67 -54.54
N LYS A 4 85.69 -11.21 -54.23
CA LYS A 4 84.53 -12.01 -53.77
C LYS A 4 84.76 -12.80 -52.46
N HIS A 5 84.30 -12.26 -51.33
CA HIS A 5 83.20 -12.79 -50.47
C HIS A 5 83.27 -12.09 -49.11
N ASN A 6 82.24 -11.33 -48.75
CA ASN A 6 82.13 -10.70 -47.44
C ASN A 6 80.84 -11.16 -46.73
N VAL A 7 81.01 -11.29 -45.42
CA VAL A 7 80.18 -11.94 -44.41
C VAL A 7 78.88 -11.18 -44.16
N LYS A 8 77.77 -11.91 -43.98
CA LYS A 8 76.47 -11.37 -43.54
C LYS A 8 76.57 -10.77 -42.13
N LYS A 9 76.19 -9.50 -41.97
CA LYS A 9 75.80 -8.86 -40.70
C LYS A 9 74.44 -8.19 -40.80
N ARG A 10 73.79 -8.16 -39.63
CA ARG A 10 72.43 -7.78 -39.24
C ARG A 10 72.02 -6.33 -39.52
N ALA A 11 70.71 -6.14 -39.30
CA ALA A 11 69.98 -4.91 -38.94
C ALA A 11 69.66 -3.99 -40.13
N GLN A 12 68.53 -3.30 -40.22
CA GLN A 12 67.26 -3.21 -39.49
C GLN A 12 66.37 -2.42 -40.48
N LYS A 13 65.10 -2.80 -40.67
CA LYS A 13 64.17 -2.01 -41.49
C LYS A 13 63.06 -1.48 -40.59
N GLU A 14 63.00 -0.15 -40.54
CA GLU A 14 61.98 0.67 -39.89
C GLU A 14 60.64 0.47 -40.60
N ASP A 15 59.60 0.11 -39.85
CA ASP A 15 58.23 0.14 -40.32
C ASP A 15 57.43 1.19 -39.52
N ASN A 16 56.70 1.96 -40.31
CA ASN A 16 56.08 3.25 -40.04
C ASN A 16 54.91 3.14 -39.04
N VAL A 17 54.97 3.91 -37.95
CA VAL A 17 53.97 3.96 -36.87
C VAL A 17 52.80 4.88 -37.27
N GLN A 18 51.59 4.34 -37.38
CA GLN A 18 50.35 5.13 -37.34
C GLN A 18 49.88 5.29 -35.89
N PRO A 19 49.38 6.48 -35.48
CA PRO A 19 48.98 6.70 -34.08
C PRO A 19 47.64 6.01 -33.76
N PRO A 20 47.45 5.53 -32.53
CA PRO A 20 46.20 4.91 -32.11
C PRO A 20 45.06 5.93 -32.07
N ARG A 21 43.94 5.53 -32.69
CA ARG A 21 42.68 6.27 -32.80
C ARG A 21 42.19 6.65 -31.39
N LYS A 22 42.06 7.95 -31.10
CA LYS A 22 41.40 8.45 -29.88
C LYS A 22 39.99 7.87 -29.81
N ARG A 23 39.70 7.03 -28.81
CA ARG A 23 38.34 6.59 -28.49
C ARG A 23 37.53 7.82 -28.10
N GLN A 24 36.51 8.15 -28.87
CA GLN A 24 35.47 9.08 -28.44
C GLN A 24 34.73 8.44 -27.26
N ARG A 25 34.71 9.15 -26.14
CA ARG A 25 33.90 8.83 -24.96
C ARG A 25 32.48 9.29 -25.28
N THR A 26 31.64 8.38 -25.77
CA THR A 26 30.19 8.59 -25.75
C THR A 26 29.67 8.21 -24.37
N GLU A 27 28.97 9.17 -23.78
CA GLU A 27 28.32 9.11 -22.49
C GLU A 27 27.13 8.15 -22.58
N ASP A 28 27.36 6.87 -22.27
CA ASP A 28 26.32 5.90 -21.91
C ASP A 28 26.69 5.35 -20.53
N VAL A 29 26.52 6.20 -19.53
CA VAL A 29 26.51 5.85 -18.11
C VAL A 29 25.18 6.38 -17.59
N ASP A 30 24.41 5.52 -16.90
CA ASP A 30 23.12 5.80 -16.24
C ASP A 30 21.81 5.39 -16.91
N GLN A 31 21.78 4.31 -17.70
CA GLN A 31 20.53 3.55 -17.89
C GLN A 31 20.74 2.04 -17.80
N LEU A 32 21.10 1.56 -16.59
CA LEU A 32 20.76 0.22 -16.10
C LEU A 32 21.18 0.12 -14.62
N PRO A 33 20.30 0.57 -13.71
CA PRO A 33 19.80 -0.35 -12.70
C PRO A 33 18.32 -0.19 -12.31
N GLU A 34 17.51 0.67 -12.93
CA GLU A 34 16.13 0.86 -12.44
C GLU A 34 15.18 -0.29 -12.77
N GLU A 35 15.20 -0.81 -14.00
CA GLU A 35 14.28 -1.88 -14.43
C GLU A 35 14.60 -3.22 -13.76
N ARG A 36 15.90 -3.51 -13.53
CA ARG A 36 16.34 -4.71 -12.82
C ARG A 36 16.06 -4.63 -11.32
N VAL A 37 16.15 -3.44 -10.72
CA VAL A 37 15.75 -3.21 -9.33
C VAL A 37 14.23 -3.32 -9.17
N ARG A 38 13.44 -2.79 -10.12
CA ARG A 38 11.97 -2.96 -10.13
C ARG A 38 11.56 -4.43 -10.23
N ASN A 39 12.13 -5.19 -11.17
CA ASN A 39 11.83 -6.62 -11.34
C ASN A 39 12.36 -7.50 -10.18
N ALA A 40 13.37 -7.04 -9.43
CA ALA A 40 13.84 -7.70 -8.21
C ALA A 40 12.99 -7.33 -6.98
N ARG A 41 12.40 -6.13 -6.96
CA ARG A 41 11.46 -5.66 -5.91
C ARG A 41 10.07 -6.28 -6.08
N GLU A 42 9.65 -6.55 -7.32
CA GLU A 42 8.46 -7.35 -7.65
C GLU A 42 8.60 -8.83 -7.23
N LYS A 43 9.80 -9.32 -6.89
CA LYS A 43 10.02 -10.71 -6.46
C LYS A 43 9.72 -10.98 -4.97
N SER A 44 9.43 -9.97 -4.14
CA SER A 44 9.13 -10.16 -2.71
C SER A 44 7.68 -9.93 -2.32
N SER A 45 6.81 -9.55 -3.27
CA SER A 45 5.39 -9.35 -2.99
C SER A 45 4.51 -10.33 -3.76
N LEU A 46 3.65 -11.04 -3.02
CA LEU A 46 2.64 -11.92 -3.59
C LEU A 46 1.31 -11.17 -3.61
N THR A 47 0.69 -11.05 -4.77
CA THR A 47 -0.64 -10.44 -4.90
C THR A 47 -1.68 -11.52 -5.12
N THR A 48 -2.69 -11.56 -4.24
CA THR A 48 -3.85 -12.46 -4.39
C THR A 48 -5.11 -11.62 -4.55
N THR A 49 -6.02 -12.01 -5.43
CA THR A 49 -7.31 -11.33 -5.62
C THR A 49 -8.48 -12.19 -5.16
N ALA A 50 -9.56 -11.53 -4.74
CA ALA A 50 -10.81 -12.16 -4.33
C ALA A 50 -12.03 -11.34 -4.82
N LEU A 51 -13.22 -11.95 -4.77
CA LEU A 51 -14.49 -11.33 -5.16
C LEU A 51 -14.45 -10.72 -6.58
N ASN A 52 -14.03 -11.51 -7.59
CA ASN A 52 -13.89 -11.06 -8.99
C ASN A 52 -13.00 -9.80 -9.10
N ASP A 53 -11.81 -9.83 -8.50
CA ASP A 53 -10.84 -8.71 -8.49
C ASP A 53 -11.39 -7.42 -7.83
N GLY A 54 -12.36 -7.59 -6.93
CA GLY A 54 -12.89 -6.51 -6.09
C GLY A 54 -12.01 -6.25 -4.87
N VAL A 55 -11.26 -7.26 -4.41
CA VAL A 55 -10.33 -7.18 -3.29
C VAL A 55 -8.96 -7.68 -3.76
N GLU A 56 -7.93 -6.90 -3.51
CA GLU A 56 -6.53 -7.24 -3.73
C GLU A 56 -5.85 -7.34 -2.36
N ASN A 57 -5.13 -8.42 -2.10
CA ASN A 57 -4.22 -8.55 -0.96
C ASN A 57 -2.79 -8.60 -1.49
N ILE A 58 -1.98 -7.59 -1.15
CA ILE A 58 -0.56 -7.56 -1.43
C ILE A 58 0.21 -7.96 -0.17
N GLN A 59 0.91 -9.09 -0.24
CA GLN A 59 1.77 -9.56 0.85
C GLN A 59 3.17 -8.97 0.69
N LEU A 60 3.68 -8.33 1.74
CA LEU A 60 5.01 -7.76 1.80
C LEU A 60 5.81 -8.49 2.87
N GLN A 61 6.89 -9.15 2.48
CA GLN A 61 7.78 -9.86 3.40
C GLN A 61 9.00 -9.01 3.77
N PRO A 62 9.64 -9.22 4.93
CA PRO A 62 10.91 -8.58 5.27
C PRO A 62 11.97 -8.77 4.19
N SER A 63 12.61 -7.69 3.73
CA SER A 63 13.64 -7.77 2.68
C SER A 63 15.01 -8.16 3.24
N ASN A 64 15.27 -7.89 4.53
CA ASN A 64 16.54 -8.14 5.20
C ASN A 64 16.32 -8.74 6.59
N ASN A 65 17.41 -9.10 7.26
CA ASN A 65 17.35 -9.74 8.58
C ASN A 65 16.98 -8.75 9.70
N GLU A 66 17.26 -7.46 9.53
CA GLU A 66 16.97 -6.44 10.56
C GLU A 66 15.46 -6.15 10.65
N GLU A 67 14.78 -6.09 9.51
CA GLU A 67 13.32 -5.98 9.39
C GLU A 67 12.56 -7.11 10.11
N ARG A 68 13.19 -8.28 10.28
CA ARG A 68 12.55 -9.44 10.93
C ARG A 68 12.38 -9.27 12.44
N TYR A 69 13.23 -8.49 13.09
CA TYR A 69 13.26 -8.38 14.55
C TYR A 69 12.79 -7.02 15.07
N ASP A 70 12.60 -6.05 14.18
CA ASP A 70 12.09 -4.72 14.53
C ASP A 70 10.88 -4.34 13.65
N LEU A 71 9.71 -4.36 14.28
CA LEU A 71 8.44 -4.02 13.65
C LEU A 71 8.40 -2.57 13.13
N MET A 72 9.03 -1.64 13.83
CA MET A 72 9.04 -0.22 13.45
C MET A 72 9.97 0.01 12.25
N LEU A 73 11.12 -0.66 12.25
CA LEU A 73 12.03 -0.66 11.10
C LEU A 73 11.33 -1.25 9.87
N PHE A 74 10.64 -2.38 10.03
CA PHE A 74 9.87 -2.98 8.95
C PHE A 74 8.82 -2.03 8.36
N PHE A 75 8.05 -1.32 9.19
CA PHE A 75 7.09 -0.32 8.69
C PHE A 75 7.76 0.81 7.92
N LYS A 76 8.91 1.29 8.41
CA LYS A 76 9.67 2.35 7.76
C LYS A 76 10.17 1.90 6.37
N GLU A 77 10.71 0.69 6.26
CA GLU A 77 11.23 0.17 4.99
C GLU A 77 10.10 -0.08 3.98
N LYS A 78 8.94 -0.58 4.41
CA LYS A 78 7.79 -0.83 3.53
C LYS A 78 6.95 0.40 3.24
N TYR A 79 7.19 1.53 3.92
CA TYR A 79 6.39 2.74 3.80
C TYR A 79 6.26 3.21 2.35
N VAL A 80 7.38 3.34 1.64
CA VAL A 80 7.42 3.88 0.27
C VAL A 80 6.68 2.95 -0.69
N ASP A 81 6.86 1.63 -0.53
CA ASP A 81 6.18 0.62 -1.35
C ASP A 81 4.67 0.70 -1.19
N ILE A 82 4.19 0.78 0.06
CA ILE A 82 2.76 0.85 0.35
C ILE A 82 2.15 2.14 -0.20
N VAL A 83 2.84 3.28 -0.04
CA VAL A 83 2.36 4.56 -0.61
C VAL A 83 2.23 4.48 -2.12
N GLN A 84 3.25 3.98 -2.83
CA GLN A 84 3.21 3.82 -4.29
C GLN A 84 2.06 2.92 -4.73
N ILE A 85 1.88 1.76 -4.07
CA ILE A 85 0.78 0.84 -4.38
C ILE A 85 -0.57 1.55 -4.19
N LEU A 86 -0.77 2.26 -3.08
CA LEU A 86 -2.02 2.96 -2.80
C LEU A 86 -2.29 4.09 -3.79
N GLU A 87 -1.28 4.88 -4.16
CA GLU A 87 -1.38 5.93 -5.18
C GLU A 87 -1.79 5.33 -6.54
N ASP A 88 -1.14 4.26 -6.98
CA ASP A 88 -1.45 3.58 -8.25
C ASP A 88 -2.88 3.02 -8.28
N ARG A 89 -3.37 2.49 -7.14
CA ARG A 89 -4.76 2.02 -7.04
C ARG A 89 -5.75 3.18 -7.03
N LEU A 90 -5.39 4.28 -6.37
CA LEU A 90 -6.22 5.47 -6.23
C LEU A 90 -6.44 6.19 -7.57
N LEU A 91 -5.47 6.13 -8.50
CA LEU A 91 -5.61 6.70 -9.85
C LEU A 91 -6.84 6.18 -10.62
N ARG A 92 -7.28 4.96 -10.31
CA ARG A 92 -8.34 4.26 -11.06
C ARG A 92 -9.69 4.25 -10.34
N ASN A 93 -9.69 4.26 -9.00
CA ASN A 93 -10.90 4.14 -8.19
C ASN A 93 -10.69 4.81 -6.83
N ASN A 94 -11.77 5.19 -6.14
CA ASN A 94 -11.66 5.37 -4.69
C ASN A 94 -11.33 4.02 -4.05
N ILE A 95 -10.61 4.04 -2.94
CA ILE A 95 -10.13 2.82 -2.30
C ILE A 95 -10.54 2.77 -0.84
N LYS A 96 -10.71 1.54 -0.34
CA LYS A 96 -10.60 1.22 1.07
C LYS A 96 -9.39 0.32 1.25
N PHE A 97 -8.64 0.55 2.32
CA PHE A 97 -7.54 -0.34 2.66
C PHE A 97 -7.42 -0.57 4.17
N TYR A 98 -6.77 -1.66 4.53
CA TYR A 98 -6.29 -1.91 5.88
C TYR A 98 -5.00 -2.73 5.83
N LEU A 99 -4.27 -2.71 6.93
CA LEU A 99 -3.03 -3.46 7.12
C LEU A 99 -3.30 -4.63 8.08
N SER A 100 -2.74 -5.79 7.78
CA SER A 100 -2.65 -6.92 8.71
C SER A 100 -1.20 -7.34 8.82
N VAL A 101 -0.62 -7.31 10.00
CA VAL A 101 0.76 -7.76 10.22
C VAL A 101 0.73 -9.10 10.93
N HIS A 102 1.41 -10.07 10.34
CA HIS A 102 1.57 -11.41 10.87
C HIS A 102 2.97 -11.51 11.48
N VAL A 103 3.04 -11.91 12.75
CA VAL A 103 4.31 -12.08 13.46
C VAL A 103 4.32 -13.40 14.18
N LYS A 104 5.52 -13.94 14.39
CA LYS A 104 5.82 -15.06 15.25
C LYS A 104 6.31 -14.53 16.60
N MET A 105 5.69 -15.03 17.66
CA MET A 105 5.97 -14.67 19.04
C MET A 105 6.34 -15.92 19.81
N ILE A 106 7.28 -15.78 20.75
CA ILE A 106 7.67 -16.86 21.65
C ILE A 106 7.51 -16.44 23.10
N LYS A 107 7.27 -17.43 23.96
CA LYS A 107 7.20 -17.25 25.40
C LYS A 107 7.98 -18.36 26.08
N TYR A 108 8.98 -18.00 26.88
CA TYR A 108 9.77 -18.96 27.64
C TYR A 108 9.09 -19.35 28.95
N SER A 109 9.02 -20.66 29.20
CA SER A 109 8.62 -21.23 30.48
C SER A 109 9.85 -21.37 31.41
N PRO A 110 9.65 -21.41 32.74
CA PRO A 110 10.73 -21.61 33.71
C PRO A 110 11.56 -22.88 33.47
N ASP A 111 10.95 -23.91 32.87
CA ASP A 111 11.57 -25.20 32.59
C ASP A 111 12.48 -25.19 31.34
N GLY A 112 12.72 -24.01 30.73
CA GLY A 112 13.53 -23.85 29.52
C GLY A 112 12.84 -24.24 28.21
N LYS A 113 11.57 -24.66 28.27
CA LYS A 113 10.70 -24.83 27.10
C LYS A 113 10.15 -23.48 26.63
N TYR A 114 9.71 -23.41 25.38
CA TYR A 114 9.01 -22.24 24.86
C TYR A 114 7.69 -22.63 24.21
N ASP A 115 6.72 -21.72 24.34
CA ASP A 115 5.48 -21.72 23.58
C ASP A 115 5.62 -20.76 22.40
N GLU A 116 4.97 -21.08 21.28
CA GLU A 116 4.96 -20.27 20.06
C GLU A 116 3.53 -19.86 19.71
N ALA A 117 3.36 -18.64 19.24
CA ALA A 117 2.10 -18.15 18.70
C ALA A 117 2.35 -17.27 17.47
N GLU A 118 1.45 -17.31 16.50
CA GLU A 118 1.52 -16.48 15.30
C GLU A 118 0.32 -15.52 15.21
N PRO A 119 0.28 -14.44 16.04
CA PRO A 119 -0.82 -13.50 16.04
C PRO A 119 -0.82 -12.57 14.81
N HIS A 120 -2.02 -12.11 14.46
CA HIS A 120 -2.24 -11.05 13.48
C HIS A 120 -2.64 -9.74 14.16
N PHE A 121 -1.99 -8.64 13.77
CA PHE A 121 -2.30 -7.28 14.25
C PHE A 121 -2.87 -6.44 13.10
N ASN A 122 -4.10 -5.97 13.28
CA ASN A 122 -4.86 -5.31 12.21
C ASN A 122 -5.02 -3.80 12.45
N SER A 123 -4.92 -3.02 11.39
CA SER A 123 -5.31 -1.61 11.41
C SER A 123 -6.84 -1.46 11.32
N LYS A 124 -7.32 -0.22 11.50
CA LYS A 124 -8.68 0.13 11.06
C LYS A 124 -8.70 0.24 9.54
N VAL A 125 -9.90 0.08 8.96
CA VAL A 125 -10.14 0.33 7.54
C VAL A 125 -10.13 1.83 7.29
N SER A 126 -9.27 2.28 6.39
CA SER A 126 -9.21 3.66 5.91
C SER A 126 -9.87 3.76 4.54
N THR A 127 -10.54 4.87 4.28
CA THR A 127 -11.23 5.14 3.01
C THR A 127 -10.60 6.38 2.39
N ILE A 128 -10.14 6.28 1.14
CA ILE A 128 -9.53 7.40 0.43
C ILE A 128 -10.27 7.58 -0.89
N LEU A 129 -10.73 8.80 -1.12
CA LEU A 129 -11.34 9.20 -2.39
C LEU A 129 -10.26 9.63 -3.37
N GLN A 130 -10.54 9.52 -4.67
CA GLN A 130 -9.58 9.83 -5.72
C GLN A 130 -9.03 11.26 -5.66
N SER A 131 -9.80 12.20 -5.11
CA SER A 131 -9.37 13.60 -4.87
C SER A 131 -8.45 13.78 -3.66
N GLY A 132 -8.29 12.76 -2.82
CA GLY A 132 -7.65 12.81 -1.50
C GLY A 132 -6.28 12.11 -1.46
N ALA A 133 -5.50 12.13 -2.54
CA ALA A 133 -4.19 11.46 -2.57
C ALA A 133 -3.24 11.93 -1.44
N SER A 134 -3.32 13.21 -1.06
CA SER A 134 -2.57 13.78 0.07
C SER A 134 -2.92 13.19 1.43
N GLU A 135 -4.04 12.46 1.55
CA GLU A 135 -4.47 11.80 2.78
C GLU A 135 -3.76 10.46 3.01
N ILE A 136 -3.17 9.86 1.96
CA ILE A 136 -2.50 8.55 2.04
C ILE A 136 -1.45 8.49 3.14
N PRO A 137 -0.47 9.44 3.22
CA PRO A 137 0.53 9.43 4.29
C PRO A 137 -0.07 9.46 5.69
N HIS A 138 -1.12 10.26 5.89
CA HIS A 138 -1.75 10.43 7.19
C HIS A 138 -2.48 9.15 7.62
N GLU A 139 -3.33 8.60 6.74
CA GLU A 139 -4.10 7.39 7.03
C GLU A 139 -3.21 6.15 7.15
N LEU A 140 -2.12 6.06 6.38
CA LEU A 140 -1.14 4.99 6.51
C LEU A 140 -0.43 5.02 7.87
N ASN A 141 0.07 6.18 8.28
CA ASN A 141 0.74 6.33 9.59
C ASN A 141 -0.20 6.00 10.76
N LYS A 142 -1.45 6.41 10.67
CA LYS A 142 -2.50 6.05 11.64
C LYS A 142 -2.76 4.54 11.66
N GLY A 143 -2.70 3.89 10.49
CA GLY A 143 -2.74 2.44 10.37
C GLY A 143 -1.58 1.76 11.10
N PHE A 144 -0.34 2.18 10.83
CA PHE A 144 0.86 1.67 11.51
C PHE A 144 0.81 1.87 13.02
N GLN A 145 0.42 3.06 13.49
CA GLN A 145 0.26 3.33 14.91
C GLN A 145 -0.78 2.40 15.56
N LYS A 146 -1.92 2.16 14.90
CA LYS A 146 -2.94 1.27 15.45
C LYS A 146 -2.45 -0.17 15.60
N VAL A 147 -1.71 -0.65 14.61
CA VAL A 147 -1.09 -1.99 14.61
C VAL A 147 -0.05 -2.07 15.73
N PHE A 148 0.86 -1.09 15.80
CA PHE A 148 1.91 -1.03 16.82
C PHE A 148 1.33 -1.00 18.24
N ILE A 149 0.31 -0.19 18.51
CA ILE A 149 -0.37 -0.16 19.81
C ILE A 149 -0.95 -1.53 20.16
N SER A 150 -1.59 -2.22 19.22
CA SER A 150 -2.13 -3.56 19.49
C SER A 150 -1.06 -4.61 19.73
N PHE A 151 0.09 -4.49 19.06
CA PHE A 151 1.26 -5.31 19.32
C PHE A 151 1.82 -5.06 20.74
N GLU A 152 1.99 -3.79 21.14
CA GLU A 152 2.43 -3.45 22.49
C GLU A 152 1.45 -3.91 23.58
N GLU A 153 0.14 -3.74 23.34
CA GLU A 153 -0.90 -4.25 24.23
C GLU A 153 -0.81 -5.77 24.40
N PHE A 154 -0.51 -6.50 23.32
CA PHE A 154 -0.33 -7.95 23.37
C PHE A 154 0.89 -8.34 24.20
N ILE A 155 2.02 -7.68 24.01
CA ILE A 155 3.24 -7.92 24.82
C ILE A 155 2.99 -7.56 26.29
N LYS A 156 2.32 -6.44 26.56
CA LYS A 156 2.08 -5.95 27.91
C LYS A 156 1.09 -6.81 28.68
N ASN A 157 0.00 -7.24 28.03
CA ASN A 157 -1.04 -8.06 28.66
C ASN A 157 -0.67 -9.55 28.67
N GLY A 158 0.15 -9.97 27.71
CA GLY A 158 0.66 -11.32 27.59
C GLY A 158 1.81 -11.56 28.55
N SER A 159 1.68 -12.49 29.49
CA SER A 159 2.72 -12.78 30.47
C SER A 159 3.98 -13.38 29.81
N GLY A 160 4.92 -12.54 29.37
CA GLY A 160 6.24 -12.94 28.86
C GLY A 160 6.31 -13.26 27.36
N TRP A 161 5.38 -12.76 26.54
CA TRP A 161 5.50 -12.89 25.09
C TRP A 161 6.53 -11.91 24.53
N GLN A 162 7.37 -12.41 23.62
CA GLN A 162 8.40 -11.64 22.95
C GLN A 162 8.29 -11.86 21.44
N LEU A 163 8.56 -10.82 20.67
CA LEU A 163 8.65 -10.91 19.21
C LEU A 163 9.86 -11.78 18.86
N GLU A 164 9.62 -12.84 18.09
CA GLU A 164 10.67 -13.68 17.51
C GLU A 164 10.95 -13.26 16.08
N GLU A 165 9.89 -13.10 15.26
CA GLU A 165 10.04 -12.77 13.84
C GLU A 165 8.80 -12.05 13.29
N VAL A 166 9.00 -11.01 12.49
CA VAL A 166 7.94 -10.45 11.63
C VAL A 166 7.87 -11.33 10.37
N LEU A 167 6.73 -11.98 10.15
CA LEU A 167 6.56 -12.91 9.04
C LEU A 167 6.19 -12.17 7.75
N GLN A 168 5.16 -11.32 7.81
CA GLN A 168 4.68 -10.54 6.67
C GLN A 168 3.73 -9.40 7.08
N LEU A 169 3.51 -8.47 6.14
CA LEU A 169 2.42 -7.51 6.16
C LEU A 169 1.53 -7.75 4.94
N ASP A 170 0.24 -7.96 5.18
CA ASP A 170 -0.81 -7.99 4.17
C ASP A 170 -1.44 -6.60 4.03
N LEU A 171 -1.31 -5.99 2.86
CA LEU A 171 -2.00 -4.77 2.46
C LEU A 171 -3.25 -5.17 1.67
N CYS A 172 -4.39 -5.08 2.33
CA CYS A 172 -5.68 -5.38 1.70
C CYS A 172 -6.28 -4.10 1.13
N VAL A 173 -6.48 -4.05 -0.18
CA VAL A 173 -7.07 -2.91 -0.90
C VAL A 173 -8.33 -3.35 -1.63
N THR A 174 -9.39 -2.55 -1.56
CA THR A 174 -10.64 -2.82 -2.28
C THR A 174 -11.19 -1.55 -2.91
N LYS A 175 -11.87 -1.71 -4.05
CA LYS A 175 -12.54 -0.61 -4.75
C LYS A 175 -13.70 -0.09 -3.91
N TYR A 176 -13.71 1.20 -3.65
CA TYR A 176 -14.79 1.86 -2.92
C TYR A 176 -15.70 2.64 -3.87
N LYS A 177 -16.96 2.23 -3.92
CA LYS A 177 -18.02 3.01 -4.54
C LYS A 177 -18.88 3.60 -3.42
N PRO A 178 -18.78 4.90 -3.11
CA PRO A 178 -19.67 5.50 -2.13
C PRO A 178 -21.11 5.27 -2.59
N LEU A 179 -21.97 4.91 -1.64
CA LEU A 179 -23.39 4.85 -1.90
C LEU A 179 -23.81 6.27 -2.29
N LYS A 180 -24.25 6.45 -3.54
CA LYS A 180 -24.91 7.69 -3.93
C LYS A 180 -26.13 7.80 -3.04
N GLY A 181 -26.16 8.81 -2.16
CA GLY A 181 -27.41 9.21 -1.54
C GLY A 181 -28.37 9.55 -2.68
N GLY A 182 -29.40 8.73 -2.88
CA GLY A 182 -30.39 9.00 -3.90
C GLY A 182 -31.15 10.28 -3.51
N SER A 183 -31.19 11.25 -4.42
CA SER A 183 -32.25 12.25 -4.39
C SER A 183 -33.53 11.57 -4.87
N TYR A 184 -34.59 11.59 -4.05
CA TYR A 184 -35.93 11.08 -4.36
C TYR A 184 -35.99 9.69 -5.02
N LEU A 185 -36.33 8.68 -4.23
CA LEU A 185 -36.70 7.38 -4.79
C LEU A 185 -38.20 7.36 -5.06
N GLU A 186 -38.61 7.08 -6.30
CA GLU A 186 -40.04 6.90 -6.58
C GLU A 186 -40.61 5.76 -5.72
N LEU A 187 -41.74 6.04 -5.05
CA LEU A 187 -42.42 5.05 -4.23
C LEU A 187 -42.94 3.93 -5.13
N PRO A 188 -42.73 2.66 -4.77
CA PRO A 188 -43.46 1.54 -5.35
C PRO A 188 -44.98 1.77 -5.28
N THR A 189 -45.71 1.34 -6.31
CA THR A 189 -47.14 1.62 -6.48
C THR A 189 -47.99 1.15 -5.30
N SER A 190 -47.59 0.06 -4.63
CA SER A 190 -48.24 -0.46 -3.43
C SER A 190 -48.23 0.53 -2.27
N LEU A 191 -47.11 1.25 -2.07
CA LEU A 191 -46.94 2.25 -1.01
C LEU A 191 -47.55 3.59 -1.40
N LYS A 192 -47.45 3.97 -2.68
CA LYS A 192 -48.08 5.20 -3.21
C LYS A 192 -49.60 5.17 -3.03
N ARG A 193 -50.23 3.99 -3.15
CA ARG A 193 -51.68 3.81 -2.98
C ARG A 193 -52.16 3.98 -1.53
N LEU A 194 -51.29 3.77 -0.54
CA LEU A 194 -51.67 3.90 0.87
C LEU A 194 -51.85 5.37 1.30
N ASN A 195 -51.32 6.33 0.52
CA ASN A 195 -51.35 7.78 0.82
C ASN A 195 -50.86 8.19 2.21
N CYS A 196 -50.26 7.27 2.98
CA CYS A 196 -49.76 7.50 4.33
C CYS A 196 -48.28 7.89 4.35
N ILE A 197 -47.60 7.84 3.20
CA ILE A 197 -46.17 8.14 3.08
C ILE A 197 -46.00 9.37 2.19
N LEU A 198 -45.47 10.45 2.77
CA LEU A 198 -45.10 11.65 2.04
C LEU A 198 -43.73 11.44 1.37
N ASN A 199 -43.73 11.18 0.07
CA ASN A 199 -42.49 11.07 -0.72
C ASN A 199 -42.13 12.42 -1.31
N ILE A 200 -41.33 13.19 -0.58
CA ILE A 200 -40.96 14.56 -0.95
C ILE A 200 -39.97 14.52 -2.11
N GLN A 201 -40.37 15.07 -3.26
CA GLN A 201 -39.48 15.26 -4.40
C GLN A 201 -38.46 16.36 -4.09
N ASN A 202 -37.21 15.97 -4.18
CA ASN A 202 -36.05 16.79 -3.88
C ASN A 202 -35.69 17.62 -5.12
N LEU A 203 -36.21 18.85 -5.21
CA LEU A 203 -36.00 19.77 -6.35
C LEU A 203 -34.77 20.68 -6.18
N ASP A 204 -34.17 20.76 -4.98
CA ASP A 204 -33.02 21.62 -4.66
C ASP A 204 -32.09 20.99 -3.61
N ASN A 205 -30.85 21.48 -3.49
CA ASN A 205 -29.79 20.88 -2.65
C ASN A 205 -29.95 21.14 -1.12
N LYS A 206 -31.17 21.44 -0.64
CA LYS A 206 -31.48 21.90 0.73
C LYS A 206 -32.14 20.83 1.62
N TYR A 207 -31.82 19.56 1.38
CA TYR A 207 -32.46 18.37 1.96
C TYR A 207 -32.51 18.31 3.50
N PHE A 208 -31.53 18.91 4.19
CA PHE A 208 -31.49 18.94 5.65
C PHE A 208 -32.60 19.82 6.25
N PHE A 209 -32.95 20.92 5.58
CA PHE A 209 -33.88 21.91 6.12
C PHE A 209 -35.33 21.41 6.09
N TYR A 210 -35.75 20.73 5.02
CA TYR A 210 -37.14 20.27 4.88
C TYR A 210 -37.51 19.20 5.93
N GLY A 211 -36.63 18.22 6.18
CA GLY A 211 -36.89 17.20 7.20
C GLY A 211 -37.02 17.78 8.61
N LEU A 212 -36.17 18.76 8.95
CA LEU A 212 -36.23 19.46 10.23
C LEU A 212 -37.51 20.30 10.36
N PHE A 213 -37.89 21.00 9.29
CA PHE A 213 -39.08 21.86 9.28
C PHE A 213 -40.36 21.05 9.48
N PHE A 214 -40.48 19.90 8.81
CA PHE A 214 -41.65 19.02 8.99
C PHE A 214 -41.75 18.47 10.42
N GLN A 215 -40.64 18.02 11.02
CA GLN A 215 -40.65 17.50 12.38
C GLN A 215 -41.05 18.57 13.41
N VAL A 216 -40.55 19.80 13.25
CA VAL A 216 -40.84 20.94 14.14
C VAL A 216 -42.28 21.43 13.96
N CYS A 217 -42.80 21.49 12.73
CA CYS A 217 -44.18 21.91 12.48
C CYS A 217 -45.22 20.90 12.97
N ILE A 218 -44.94 19.59 12.93
CA ILE A 218 -45.85 18.58 13.48
C ILE A 218 -45.94 18.71 15.01
N THR A 219 -44.81 18.87 15.68
CA THR A 219 -44.78 19.03 17.15
C THR A 219 -45.44 20.34 17.61
N PHE A 220 -45.27 21.45 16.88
CA PHE A 220 -45.91 22.72 17.22
C PHE A 220 -47.44 22.68 17.09
N ASN A 221 -47.97 22.01 16.05
CA ASN A 221 -49.41 21.86 15.85
C ASN A 221 -50.09 20.93 16.86
N GLU A 222 -49.38 19.92 17.39
CA GLU A 222 -49.90 19.06 18.47
C GLU A 222 -49.92 19.79 19.82
N ILE A 223 -48.95 20.68 20.08
CA ILE A 223 -48.91 21.50 21.32
C ILE A 223 -50.00 22.59 21.31
N GLN A 224 -50.36 23.14 20.16
CA GLN A 224 -51.44 24.14 20.04
C GLN A 224 -52.85 23.53 20.08
N LYS A 225 -52.97 22.19 20.06
CA LYS A 225 -54.25 21.46 20.17
C LYS A 225 -54.52 20.90 21.57
N MET A 226 -53.57 21.03 22.51
CA MET A 226 -53.77 20.79 23.95
C MET A 226 -54.16 22.09 24.65
#